data_AF-A0A536ZXL8-F1
#
_entry.id   AF-A0A536ZXL8-F1
#
_cell.length_a   1.000
_cell.length_b   1.000
_cell.length_c   1.000
_cell.angle_alpha   90.00
_cell.angle_beta   90.00
_cell.angle_gamma   90.00
#
_symmetry.space_group_name_H-M   'P 1'
#
loop_
_entity.id
_entity.type
_entity.pdbx_description
1 polymer ?
#
loop_
_entity_poly.entity_id
_entity_poly.type
_entity_poly.pdbx_seq_one_letter_code
_entity_poly.pdbx_strand_id
1 'polypeptide(L)'
;MERLDLTPRPNWREDCESVGFTYHSMDGVYWDEAHCYRFSAAQIDELEAATAALHELTLTAIEQIVTTDRFEQLAIPAAFAEYVRASWRAKEPALAGRFDLAYDGVNPPKLLEYNADTPTALLEASVVQWRWLQQAVLPATPEADQFNSLHEKLIANWRAIGMTSSANTPVHFACVKDSDEDRGNIEYQRDVATQAGLATRFVYVEDIGWADEARRFVDGEGTIIDVLCKLYPW
;
A
#
# COMPACT_ATOMS: atom_id res chain seq x y z
N MET A 1 -4.29 -21.11 -12.38
CA MET A 1 -5.29 -20.24 -11.78
C MET A 1 -6.64 -20.87 -12.06
N GLU A 2 -7.39 -21.17 -11.01
CA GLU A 2 -8.69 -21.80 -11.10
C GLU A 2 -9.68 -21.02 -10.25
N ARG A 3 -10.81 -20.64 -10.84
CA ARG A 3 -11.89 -20.00 -10.09
C ARG A 3 -12.73 -21.08 -9.42
N LEU A 4 -12.97 -20.91 -8.13
CA LEU A 4 -13.81 -21.79 -7.31
C LEU A 4 -15.04 -21.02 -6.85
N ASP A 5 -16.17 -21.72 -6.76
CA ASP A 5 -17.39 -21.21 -6.16
C ASP A 5 -17.44 -21.59 -4.68
N LEU A 6 -17.84 -20.64 -3.85
CA LEU A 6 -17.91 -20.77 -2.40
C LEU A 6 -19.25 -20.23 -1.90
N THR A 7 -19.62 -20.66 -0.69
CA THR A 7 -20.72 -20.03 0.04
C THR A 7 -20.15 -18.91 0.90
N PRO A 8 -20.58 -17.64 0.70
CA PRO A 8 -20.15 -16.53 1.55
C PRO A 8 -20.42 -16.83 3.03
N ARG A 9 -19.49 -16.43 3.92
CA ARG A 9 -19.70 -16.60 5.37
C ARG A 9 -20.91 -15.77 5.82
N PRO A 10 -21.76 -16.26 6.72
CA PRO A 10 -22.99 -15.54 7.09
C PRO A 10 -22.75 -14.17 7.74
N ASN A 11 -21.60 -13.97 8.39
CA ASN A 11 -21.22 -12.77 9.14
C ASN A 11 -19.97 -12.07 8.56
N TRP A 12 -19.74 -12.20 7.25
CA TRP A 12 -18.52 -11.67 6.63
C TRP A 12 -18.41 -10.14 6.74
N ARG A 13 -19.53 -9.42 6.73
CA ARG A 13 -19.57 -7.96 6.84
C ARG A 13 -19.11 -7.48 8.21
N GLU A 14 -19.67 -8.08 9.26
CA GLU A 14 -19.30 -7.78 10.64
C GLU A 14 -17.83 -8.14 10.90
N ASP A 15 -17.33 -9.23 10.30
CA ASP A 15 -15.91 -9.60 10.39
C ASP A 15 -15.00 -8.57 9.70
N CYS A 16 -15.37 -8.06 8.52
CA CYS A 16 -14.67 -6.99 7.82
C CYS A 16 -14.66 -5.67 8.63
N GLU A 17 -15.81 -5.27 9.14
CA GLU A 17 -15.95 -4.06 9.95
C GLU A 17 -15.12 -4.14 11.24
N SER A 18 -14.99 -5.34 11.83
CA SER A 18 -14.18 -5.55 13.04
C SER A 18 -12.68 -5.30 12.85
N VAL A 19 -12.19 -5.26 11.61
CA VAL A 19 -10.79 -4.95 11.27
C VAL A 19 -10.63 -3.60 10.55
N GLY A 20 -11.66 -2.76 10.59
CA GLY A 20 -11.62 -1.42 9.98
C GLY A 20 -11.87 -1.41 8.47
N PHE A 21 -12.24 -2.54 7.86
CA PHE A 21 -12.62 -2.59 6.45
C PHE A 21 -14.10 -2.21 6.28
N THR A 22 -14.43 -0.93 6.47
CA THR A 22 -15.82 -0.42 6.49
C THR A 22 -16.42 -0.16 5.11
N TYR A 23 -15.58 -0.10 4.07
CA TYR A 23 -15.96 0.16 2.69
C TYR A 23 -16.11 -1.13 1.86
N HIS A 24 -16.33 -2.26 2.54
CA HIS A 24 -16.43 -3.61 1.96
C HIS A 24 -17.58 -3.82 0.96
N SER A 25 -18.54 -2.89 0.92
CA SER A 25 -19.71 -2.88 0.02
C SER A 25 -19.82 -1.57 -0.79
N MET A 26 -18.71 -0.85 -0.97
CA MET A 26 -18.68 0.41 -1.73
C MET A 26 -19.09 0.19 -3.20
N ASP A 27 -19.91 1.11 -3.75
CA ASP A 27 -20.37 1.11 -5.15
C ASP A 27 -20.97 -0.21 -5.67
N GLY A 28 -21.51 -1.03 -4.78
CA GLY A 28 -22.12 -2.32 -5.10
C GLY A 28 -21.32 -3.50 -4.57
N VAL A 29 -20.89 -4.39 -5.46
CA VAL A 29 -20.08 -5.56 -5.07
C VAL A 29 -18.61 -5.15 -5.09
N TYR A 30 -18.06 -4.86 -3.90
CA TYR A 30 -16.64 -4.58 -3.71
C TYR A 30 -15.89 -5.82 -3.22
N TRP A 31 -16.27 -6.37 -2.06
CA TRP A 31 -15.77 -7.65 -1.57
C TRP A 31 -16.78 -8.78 -1.87
N ASP A 32 -16.32 -9.84 -2.52
CA ASP A 32 -17.16 -10.99 -2.90
C ASP A 32 -16.55 -12.32 -2.44
N GLU A 33 -17.18 -12.96 -1.45
CA GLU A 33 -16.78 -14.28 -0.96
C GLU A 33 -17.43 -15.44 -1.71
N ALA A 34 -18.28 -15.18 -2.71
CA ALA A 34 -18.91 -16.24 -3.50
C ALA A 34 -17.91 -16.93 -4.42
N HIS A 35 -16.75 -16.31 -4.66
CA HIS A 35 -15.71 -16.84 -5.52
C HIS A 35 -14.32 -16.61 -4.95
N CYS A 36 -13.40 -17.53 -5.25
CA CYS A 36 -11.98 -17.30 -5.05
C CYS A 36 -11.16 -17.87 -6.20
N TYR A 37 -9.89 -17.47 -6.27
CA TYR A 37 -8.94 -18.00 -7.23
C TYR A 37 -7.87 -18.81 -6.53
N ARG A 38 -7.75 -20.08 -6.91
CA ARG A 38 -6.70 -20.98 -6.46
C ARG A 38 -5.54 -20.97 -7.46
N PHE A 39 -4.33 -20.91 -6.93
CA PHE A 39 -3.08 -20.98 -7.68
C PHE A 39 -2.30 -22.23 -7.28
N SER A 40 -1.52 -22.78 -8.21
CA SER A 40 -0.48 -23.74 -7.86
C SER A 40 0.76 -23.01 -7.38
N ALA A 41 1.63 -23.68 -6.61
CA ALA A 41 2.91 -23.11 -6.17
C ALA A 41 3.74 -22.59 -7.35
N ALA A 42 3.82 -23.34 -8.45
CA ALA A 42 4.55 -22.91 -9.65
C ALA A 42 4.00 -21.62 -10.28
N GLN A 43 2.68 -21.38 -10.19
CA GLN A 43 2.07 -20.13 -10.67
C GLN A 43 2.40 -18.96 -9.75
N ILE A 44 2.46 -19.20 -8.44
CA ILE A 44 2.92 -18.19 -7.48
C ILE A 44 4.40 -17.86 -7.71
N ASP A 45 5.27 -18.88 -7.86
CA ASP A 45 6.70 -18.68 -8.15
C ASP A 45 6.91 -17.84 -9.44
N GLU A 46 6.09 -18.07 -10.48
CA GLU A 46 6.12 -17.28 -11.71
C GLU A 46 5.74 -15.81 -11.47
N LEU A 47 4.69 -15.55 -10.68
CA LEU A 47 4.26 -14.20 -10.34
C LEU A 47 5.29 -13.47 -9.48
N GLU A 48 5.92 -14.15 -8.53
CA GLU A 48 7.00 -13.60 -7.70
C GLU A 48 8.21 -13.22 -8.57
N ALA A 49 8.68 -14.13 -9.42
CA ALA A 49 9.79 -13.86 -10.33
C ALA A 49 9.47 -12.68 -11.27
N ALA A 50 8.25 -12.64 -11.82
CA ALA A 50 7.82 -11.57 -12.71
C ALA A 50 7.77 -10.22 -12.00
N THR A 51 7.16 -10.14 -10.82
CA THR A 51 7.05 -8.87 -10.05
C THR A 51 8.41 -8.36 -9.57
N ALA A 52 9.32 -9.26 -9.16
CA ALA A 52 10.70 -8.88 -8.84
C ALA A 52 11.44 -8.31 -10.06
N ALA A 53 11.34 -8.97 -11.22
CA ALA A 53 11.96 -8.49 -12.45
C ALA A 53 11.38 -7.15 -12.94
N LEU A 54 10.06 -6.97 -12.84
CA LEU A 54 9.37 -5.72 -13.21
C LEU A 54 9.78 -4.57 -12.27
N HIS A 55 9.96 -4.84 -10.98
CA HIS A 55 10.45 -3.84 -10.04
C HIS A 55 11.86 -3.36 -10.41
N GLU A 56 12.81 -4.27 -10.65
CA GLU A 56 14.18 -3.93 -11.06
C GLU A 56 14.24 -3.17 -12.39
N LEU A 57 13.40 -3.57 -13.36
CA LEU A 57 13.27 -2.85 -14.63
C LEU A 57 12.73 -1.42 -14.42
N THR A 58 11.79 -1.25 -13.49
CA THR A 58 11.26 0.07 -13.13
C THR A 58 12.34 0.94 -12.52
N LEU A 59 13.11 0.42 -11.55
CA LEU A 59 14.23 1.15 -10.95
C LEU A 59 15.28 1.55 -11.99
N THR A 60 15.57 0.65 -12.94
CA THR A 60 16.47 0.93 -14.07
C THR A 60 15.93 2.06 -14.96
N ALA A 61 14.63 2.04 -15.26
CA ALA A 61 13.99 3.10 -16.04
C ALA A 61 14.04 4.46 -15.31
N ILE A 62 13.77 4.48 -14.00
CA ILE A 62 13.86 5.69 -13.16
C ILE A 62 15.29 6.24 -13.17
N GLU A 63 16.30 5.40 -12.96
CA GLU A 63 17.71 5.81 -13.04
C GLU A 63 18.03 6.48 -14.38
N GLN A 64 17.56 5.91 -15.50
CA GLN A 64 17.76 6.50 -16.82
C GLN A 64 17.04 7.85 -16.96
N ILE A 65 15.79 7.96 -16.51
CA ILE A 65 15.04 9.22 -16.55
C ILE A 65 15.76 10.31 -15.74
N VAL A 66 16.19 9.98 -14.53
CA VAL A 66 16.85 10.88 -13.59
C VAL A 66 18.21 11.32 -14.14
N THR A 67 19.04 10.40 -14.62
CA THR A 67 20.40 10.72 -15.10
C THR A 67 20.43 11.44 -16.44
N THR A 68 19.42 11.25 -17.29
CA THR A 68 19.34 11.87 -18.62
C THR A 68 18.39 13.06 -18.71
N ASP A 69 17.89 13.56 -17.58
CA ASP A 69 17.01 14.75 -17.49
C ASP A 69 15.71 14.62 -18.30
N ARG A 70 15.08 13.44 -18.30
CA ARG A 70 13.87 13.15 -19.11
C ARG A 70 12.56 13.43 -18.38
N PHE A 71 12.56 14.29 -17.36
CA PHE A 71 11.38 14.57 -16.51
C PHE A 71 10.16 15.10 -17.29
N GLU A 72 10.39 15.91 -18.33
CA GLU A 72 9.32 16.46 -19.17
C GLU A 72 8.48 15.36 -19.83
N GLN A 73 9.07 14.19 -20.13
CA GLN A 73 8.35 13.06 -20.73
C GLN A 73 7.35 12.41 -19.76
N LEU A 74 7.50 12.67 -18.47
CA LEU A 74 6.56 12.27 -17.41
C LEU A 74 5.68 13.44 -16.95
N ALA A 75 5.67 14.56 -17.68
CA ALA A 75 4.97 15.79 -17.32
C ALA A 75 5.37 16.36 -15.94
N ILE A 76 6.58 16.04 -15.45
CA ILE A 76 7.11 16.62 -14.21
C ILE A 76 7.64 18.03 -14.51
N PRO A 77 7.10 19.10 -13.88
CA PRO A 77 7.58 20.45 -14.13
C PRO A 77 9.04 20.64 -13.71
N ALA A 78 9.78 21.46 -14.45
CA ALA A 78 11.21 21.70 -14.21
C ALA A 78 11.52 22.19 -12.77
N ALA A 79 10.59 22.92 -12.15
CA ALA A 79 10.72 23.37 -10.76
C ALA A 79 10.80 22.21 -9.74
N PHE A 80 10.29 21.02 -10.08
CA PHE A 80 10.27 19.84 -9.22
C PHE A 80 11.39 18.83 -9.52
N ALA A 81 12.06 18.95 -10.67
CA ALA A 81 13.06 17.98 -11.13
C ALA A 81 14.18 17.75 -10.10
N GLU A 82 14.69 18.80 -9.45
CA GLU A 82 15.76 18.64 -8.46
C GLU A 82 15.29 17.92 -7.18
N TYR A 83 14.02 18.06 -6.79
CA TYR A 83 13.46 17.31 -5.66
C TYR A 83 13.43 15.81 -5.97
N VAL A 84 12.98 15.44 -7.18
CA VAL A 84 12.99 14.04 -7.64
C VAL A 84 14.42 13.50 -7.70
N ARG A 85 15.38 14.26 -8.26
CA ARG A 85 16.79 13.85 -8.26
C ARG A 85 17.34 13.67 -6.85
N ALA A 86 17.02 14.58 -5.93
CA ALA A 86 17.50 14.54 -4.57
C ALA A 86 16.97 13.30 -3.84
N SER A 87 15.67 13.04 -3.91
CA SER A 87 15.03 11.83 -3.36
C SER A 87 15.66 10.55 -3.89
N TRP A 88 15.85 10.47 -5.22
CA TRP A 88 16.47 9.30 -5.85
C TRP A 88 17.94 9.10 -5.42
N ARG A 89 18.76 10.16 -5.40
CA ARG A 89 20.16 10.09 -4.94
C ARG A 89 20.26 9.71 -3.46
N ALA A 90 19.33 10.20 -2.64
CA ALA A 90 19.25 9.87 -1.22
C ALA A 90 18.77 8.43 -0.97
N LYS A 91 18.25 7.75 -2.00
CA LYS A 91 17.63 6.42 -1.90
C LYS A 91 16.55 6.41 -0.83
N GLU A 92 15.68 7.42 -0.87
CA GLU A 92 14.55 7.49 0.05
C GLU A 92 13.74 6.18 0.00
N PRO A 93 13.36 5.63 1.16
CA PRO A 93 12.77 4.30 1.22
C PRO A 93 11.38 4.28 0.59
N ALA A 94 11.13 3.28 -0.25
CA ALA A 94 9.79 2.94 -0.73
C ALA A 94 9.12 1.98 0.28
N LEU A 95 7.84 2.22 0.58
CA LEU A 95 7.07 1.41 1.54
C LEU A 95 6.41 0.21 0.88
N ALA A 96 5.63 0.47 -0.17
CA ALA A 96 4.85 -0.52 -0.90
C ALA A 96 4.54 0.02 -2.32
N GLY A 97 4.19 -0.89 -3.23
CA GLY A 97 3.67 -0.58 -4.55
C GLY A 97 2.79 -1.75 -5.02
N ARG A 98 1.87 -1.49 -5.96
CA ARG A 98 0.95 -2.50 -6.49
C ARG A 98 1.09 -2.62 -8.00
N PHE A 99 1.46 -3.81 -8.48
CA PHE A 99 1.41 -4.14 -9.90
C PHE A 99 0.03 -4.66 -10.27
N ASP A 100 -0.51 -4.14 -11.37
CA ASP A 100 -1.70 -4.68 -11.99
C ASP A 100 -1.26 -5.53 -13.19
N LEU A 101 -1.56 -6.82 -13.13
CA LEU A 101 -1.09 -7.82 -14.09
C LEU A 101 -2.27 -8.50 -14.79
N ALA A 102 -2.16 -8.70 -16.10
CA ALA A 102 -2.99 -9.64 -16.83
C ALA A 102 -2.32 -11.02 -16.80
N TYR A 103 -2.99 -12.01 -16.21
CA TYR A 103 -2.49 -13.37 -16.06
C TYR A 103 -3.61 -14.40 -16.20
N ASP A 104 -3.37 -15.43 -17.02
CA ASP A 104 -4.35 -16.49 -17.29
C ASP A 104 -4.00 -17.82 -16.59
N GLY A 105 -2.88 -17.88 -15.86
CA GLY A 105 -2.39 -19.10 -15.21
C GLY A 105 -1.64 -20.08 -16.11
N VAL A 106 -1.41 -19.73 -17.39
CA VAL A 106 -0.74 -20.59 -18.38
C VAL A 106 0.39 -19.84 -19.09
N ASN A 107 0.18 -18.58 -19.45
CA ASN A 107 1.14 -17.72 -20.12
C ASN A 107 1.77 -16.75 -19.12
N PRO A 108 3.02 -16.30 -19.37
CA PRO A 108 3.69 -15.35 -18.49
C PRO A 108 2.86 -14.06 -18.30
N PRO A 109 2.80 -13.52 -17.06
CA PRO A 109 1.99 -12.33 -16.76
C PRO A 109 2.43 -11.12 -17.58
N LYS A 110 1.46 -10.27 -17.94
CA LYS A 110 1.70 -9.01 -18.63
C LYS A 110 1.43 -7.83 -17.70
N LEU A 111 2.40 -6.93 -17.59
CA LEU A 111 2.25 -5.69 -16.86
C LEU A 111 1.23 -4.79 -17.55
N LEU A 112 0.20 -4.37 -16.81
CA LEU A 112 -0.72 -3.31 -17.23
C LEU A 112 -0.23 -1.97 -16.68
N GLU A 113 -0.01 -1.90 -15.37
CA GLU A 113 0.52 -0.71 -14.70
C GLU A 113 1.21 -1.02 -13.37
N TYR A 114 1.96 -0.03 -12.86
CA TYR A 114 2.60 -0.09 -11.56
C TYR A 114 2.21 1.13 -10.72
N ASN A 115 1.31 0.91 -9.77
CA ASN A 115 0.82 1.89 -8.82
C ASN A 115 1.82 2.03 -7.65
N ALA A 116 2.83 2.89 -7.83
CA ALA A 116 3.95 3.04 -6.89
C ALA A 116 3.86 4.24 -5.94
N ASP A 117 2.91 5.18 -6.14
CA ASP A 117 2.73 6.36 -5.28
C ASP A 117 1.68 6.12 -4.19
N THR A 118 0.47 5.71 -4.58
CA THR A 118 -0.68 5.53 -3.69
C THR A 118 -1.32 4.13 -3.84
N PRO A 119 -0.59 3.03 -3.54
CA PRO A 119 -1.17 1.70 -3.64
C PRO A 119 -2.24 1.46 -2.57
N THR A 120 -3.47 1.24 -3.00
CA THR A 120 -4.59 0.74 -2.19
C THR A 120 -4.68 -0.79 -2.22
N ALA A 121 -5.64 -1.36 -1.48
CA ALA A 121 -5.89 -2.80 -1.33
C ALA A 121 -4.98 -3.55 -0.33
N LEU A 122 -4.22 -2.81 0.50
CA LEU A 122 -3.27 -3.41 1.44
C LEU A 122 -3.97 -4.05 2.65
N LEU A 123 -5.04 -3.45 3.17
CA LEU A 123 -5.81 -4.00 4.30
C LEU A 123 -6.51 -5.30 3.90
N GLU A 124 -7.08 -5.28 2.70
CA GLU A 124 -7.81 -6.35 2.04
C GLU A 124 -6.90 -7.56 1.87
N ALA A 125 -5.75 -7.37 1.22
CA ALA A 125 -4.81 -8.46 0.94
C ALA A 125 -4.09 -8.98 2.18
N SER A 126 -3.86 -8.13 3.19
CA SER A 126 -3.07 -8.50 4.39
C SER A 126 -3.92 -9.14 5.49
N VAL A 127 -5.09 -8.57 5.77
CA VAL A 127 -5.88 -8.90 6.97
C VAL A 127 -7.20 -9.57 6.60
N VAL A 128 -7.97 -8.96 5.70
CA VAL A 128 -9.31 -9.44 5.36
C VAL A 128 -9.23 -10.79 4.65
N GLN A 129 -8.35 -10.91 3.65
CA GLN A 129 -8.10 -12.16 2.94
C GLN A 129 -7.59 -13.26 3.88
N TRP A 130 -6.72 -12.94 4.84
CA TRP A 130 -6.24 -13.92 5.82
C TRP A 130 -7.36 -14.44 6.71
N ARG A 131 -8.20 -13.55 7.26
CA ARG A 131 -9.36 -13.95 8.07
C ARG A 131 -10.34 -14.79 7.27
N TRP A 132 -10.60 -14.40 6.03
CA TRP A 132 -11.43 -15.18 5.11
C TRP A 132 -10.82 -16.57 4.87
N LEU A 133 -9.52 -16.69 4.57
CA LEU A 133 -8.84 -17.97 4.39
C LEU A 133 -9.02 -18.86 5.63
N GLN A 134 -8.75 -18.30 6.82
CA GLN A 134 -8.85 -19.03 8.08
C GLN A 134 -10.24 -19.59 8.37
N GLN A 135 -11.29 -18.84 8.05
CA GLN A 135 -12.66 -19.18 8.43
C GLN A 135 -13.44 -19.89 7.31
N ALA A 136 -13.19 -19.56 6.05
CA ALA A 136 -13.92 -20.08 4.91
C ALA A 136 -13.22 -21.26 4.22
N VAL A 137 -11.88 -21.31 4.25
CA VAL A 137 -11.10 -22.28 3.44
C VAL A 137 -10.43 -23.34 4.30
N LEU A 138 -9.64 -22.94 5.31
CA LEU A 138 -8.87 -23.87 6.14
C LEU A 138 -9.69 -24.99 6.81
N PRO A 139 -10.96 -24.80 7.22
CA PRO A 139 -11.75 -25.88 7.79
C PRO A 139 -11.96 -27.08 6.83
N ALA A 140 -12.01 -26.82 5.53
CA ALA A 140 -12.19 -27.83 4.49
C ALA A 140 -10.88 -28.20 3.77
N THR A 141 -9.90 -27.30 3.75
CA THR A 141 -8.61 -27.46 3.07
C THR A 141 -7.49 -26.96 4.00
N PRO A 142 -7.11 -27.74 5.03
CA PRO A 142 -6.15 -27.31 6.05
C PRO A 142 -4.74 -27.00 5.52
N GLU A 143 -4.40 -27.49 4.33
CA GLU A 143 -3.14 -27.25 3.62
C GLU A 143 -3.16 -26.00 2.73
N ALA A 144 -4.29 -25.32 2.60
CA ALA A 144 -4.37 -24.08 1.85
C ALA A 144 -3.58 -22.96 2.54
N ASP A 145 -3.10 -22.00 1.75
CA ASP A 145 -2.36 -20.86 2.24
C ASP A 145 -2.62 -19.63 1.35
N GLN A 146 -2.25 -18.45 1.85
CA GLN A 146 -2.11 -17.24 1.02
C GLN A 146 -0.63 -17.02 0.71
N PHE A 147 -0.32 -16.55 -0.50
CA PHE A 147 1.08 -16.37 -0.90
C PHE A 147 1.77 -15.19 -0.20
N ASN A 148 1.01 -14.21 0.30
CA ASN A 148 1.56 -12.93 0.72
C ASN A 148 1.90 -12.89 2.22
N SER A 149 2.92 -12.11 2.54
CA SER A 149 3.38 -11.78 3.91
C SER A 149 3.39 -10.25 4.11
N LEU A 150 2.36 -9.58 3.56
CA LEU A 150 2.32 -8.12 3.48
C LEU A 150 2.34 -7.47 4.85
N HIS A 151 1.56 -7.99 5.80
CA HIS A 151 1.46 -7.42 7.14
C HIS A 151 2.82 -7.36 7.85
N GLU A 152 3.54 -8.48 7.90
CA GLU A 152 4.84 -8.60 8.53
C GLU A 152 5.90 -7.74 7.82
N LYS A 153 5.88 -7.72 6.48
CA LYS A 153 6.80 -6.93 5.66
C LYS A 153 6.57 -5.43 5.83
N LEU A 154 5.32 -4.97 5.93
CA LEU A 154 4.99 -3.57 6.18
C LEU A 154 5.50 -3.12 7.56
N ILE A 155 5.28 -3.93 8.61
CA ILE A 155 5.82 -3.66 9.95
C ILE A 155 7.36 -3.58 9.91
N ALA A 156 8.01 -4.52 9.22
CA ALA A 156 9.47 -4.51 9.08
C ALA A 156 9.98 -3.26 8.35
N ASN A 157 9.31 -2.84 7.27
CA ASN A 157 9.66 -1.63 6.53
C ASN A 157 9.51 -0.37 7.38
N TRP A 158 8.40 -0.24 8.11
CA TRP A 158 8.20 0.88 9.04
C TRP A 158 9.24 0.91 10.15
N ARG A 159 9.61 -0.26 10.70
CA ARG A 159 10.69 -0.35 11.69
C ARG A 159 12.02 0.13 11.13
N ALA A 160 12.35 -0.22 9.88
CA ALA A 160 13.57 0.24 9.22
C ALA A 160 13.57 1.76 9.00
N ILE A 161 12.42 2.34 8.63
CA ILE A 161 12.24 3.81 8.53
C ILE A 161 12.39 4.47 9.90
N GLY A 162 11.80 3.89 10.94
CA GLY A 162 11.93 4.38 12.31
C GLY A 162 13.39 4.46 12.78
N MET A 163 14.24 3.49 12.38
CA MET A 163 15.66 3.46 12.73
C MET A 163 16.49 4.60 12.09
N THR A 164 16.03 5.18 10.99
CA THR A 164 16.71 6.31 10.33
C THR A 164 16.13 7.67 10.71
N SER A 165 15.00 7.69 11.41
CA SER A 165 14.33 8.89 11.90
C SER A 165 14.87 9.36 13.26
N SER A 166 14.67 10.65 13.56
CA SER A 166 15.01 11.18 14.88
C SER A 166 14.11 10.56 15.95
N ALA A 167 14.70 10.22 17.10
CA ALA A 167 13.95 9.64 18.21
C ALA A 167 12.77 10.55 18.61
N ASN A 168 11.57 9.97 18.73
CA ASN A 168 10.31 10.64 19.08
C ASN A 168 9.72 11.62 18.04
N THR A 169 10.24 11.69 16.81
CA THR A 169 9.54 12.39 15.73
C THR A 169 8.34 11.55 15.28
N PRO A 170 7.09 12.02 15.41
CA PRO A 170 5.94 11.26 14.96
C PRO A 170 5.88 11.22 13.44
N VAL A 171 5.39 10.11 12.89
CA VAL A 171 4.98 10.03 11.49
C VAL A 171 3.52 10.47 11.39
N HIS A 172 3.27 11.51 10.61
CA HIS A 172 1.92 11.92 10.27
C HIS A 172 1.40 11.08 9.10
N PHE A 173 0.19 10.57 9.23
CA PHE A 173 -0.54 9.81 8.22
C PHE A 173 -1.68 10.66 7.71
N ALA A 174 -1.74 10.87 6.38
CA ALA A 174 -2.69 11.79 5.78
C ALA A 174 -3.45 11.23 4.58
N CYS A 175 -4.72 11.60 4.50
CA CYS A 175 -5.61 11.38 3.36
C CYS A 175 -6.55 12.57 3.21
N VAL A 176 -7.34 12.60 2.13
CA VAL A 176 -8.41 13.58 1.94
C VAL A 176 -9.59 13.31 2.89
N LYS A 177 -10.43 14.33 3.09
CA LYS A 177 -11.73 14.17 3.77
C LYS A 177 -12.73 13.45 2.86
N ASP A 178 -13.81 12.97 3.49
CA ASP A 178 -14.98 12.40 2.80
C ASP A 178 -14.68 11.20 1.87
N SER A 179 -13.59 10.46 2.14
CA SER A 179 -13.21 9.22 1.46
C SER A 179 -12.98 8.11 2.49
N ASP A 180 -13.96 7.22 2.64
CA ASP A 180 -13.88 6.09 3.59
C ASP A 180 -12.81 5.07 3.16
N GLU A 181 -12.64 4.85 1.86
CA GLU A 181 -11.59 3.99 1.31
C GLU A 181 -10.20 4.55 1.64
N ASP A 182 -9.97 5.84 1.38
CA ASP A 182 -8.66 6.44 1.68
C ASP A 182 -8.39 6.45 3.18
N ARG A 183 -9.41 6.75 3.98
CA ARG A 183 -9.31 6.72 5.43
C ARG A 183 -8.93 5.33 5.92
N GLY A 184 -9.60 4.28 5.44
CA GLY A 184 -9.30 2.91 5.84
C GLY A 184 -7.90 2.46 5.44
N ASN A 185 -7.47 2.75 4.20
CA ASN A 185 -6.14 2.40 3.73
C ASN A 185 -5.02 3.11 4.50
N ILE A 186 -5.16 4.43 4.73
CA ILE A 186 -4.12 5.18 5.47
C ILE A 186 -4.11 4.81 6.96
N GLU A 187 -5.26 4.49 7.54
CA GLU A 187 -5.35 4.00 8.93
C GLU A 187 -4.71 2.63 9.10
N TYR A 188 -4.86 1.73 8.13
CA TYR A 188 -4.14 0.46 8.13
C TYR A 188 -2.62 0.68 8.10
N GLN A 189 -2.13 1.62 7.27
CA GLN A 189 -0.71 1.97 7.26
C GLN A 189 -0.23 2.57 8.59
N ARG A 190 -1.08 3.37 9.25
CA ARG A 190 -0.81 3.91 10.58
C ARG A 190 -0.77 2.82 11.65
N ASP A 191 -1.65 1.82 11.56
CA ASP A 191 -1.68 0.69 12.48
C ASP A 191 -0.38 -0.12 12.40
N VAL A 192 0.05 -0.55 11.21
CA VAL A 192 1.31 -1.29 11.04
C VAL A 192 2.54 -0.48 11.45
N ALA A 193 2.54 0.85 11.28
CA ALA A 193 3.61 1.71 11.79
C ALA A 193 3.61 1.80 13.33
N THR A 194 2.42 1.84 13.94
CA THR A 194 2.27 1.80 15.40
C THR A 194 2.77 0.47 15.97
N GLN A 195 2.43 -0.65 15.32
CA GLN A 195 2.94 -1.98 15.67
C GLN A 195 4.47 -2.10 15.48
N ALA A 196 5.03 -1.35 14.54
CA ALA A 196 6.48 -1.23 14.37
C ALA A 196 7.17 -0.42 15.49
N GLY A 197 6.40 0.22 16.37
CA GLY A 197 6.87 0.98 17.53
C GLY A 197 7.05 2.48 17.28
N LEU A 198 6.52 3.01 16.17
CA LEU A 198 6.63 4.42 15.85
C LEU A 198 5.54 5.24 16.57
N ALA A 199 5.87 6.47 16.95
CA ALA A 199 4.86 7.45 17.31
C ALA A 199 4.13 7.88 16.02
N THR A 200 2.80 7.83 16.03
CA THR A 200 1.99 8.15 14.85
C THR A 200 0.97 9.23 15.16
N ARG A 201 0.66 10.04 14.15
CA ARG A 201 -0.41 11.05 14.16
C ARG A 201 -1.23 10.92 12.90
N PHE A 202 -2.50 11.33 12.96
CA PHE A 202 -3.35 11.43 11.78
C PHE A 202 -3.64 12.91 11.51
N VAL A 203 -3.68 13.29 10.22
CA VAL A 203 -4.12 14.62 9.78
C VAL A 203 -4.79 14.52 8.42
N TYR A 204 -5.92 15.19 8.22
CA TYR A 204 -6.48 15.31 6.86
C TYR A 204 -5.63 16.30 6.04
N VAL A 205 -5.47 16.05 4.74
CA VAL A 205 -4.70 16.94 3.85
C VAL A 205 -5.22 18.38 3.92
N GLU A 206 -6.54 18.55 4.02
CA GLU A 206 -7.24 19.83 4.12
C GLU A 206 -7.00 20.55 5.45
N ASP A 207 -6.56 19.83 6.49
CA ASP A 207 -6.26 20.37 7.81
C ASP A 207 -4.75 20.64 8.02
N ILE A 208 -3.90 20.37 7.01
CA ILE A 208 -2.49 20.72 7.06
C ILE A 208 -2.35 22.25 6.96
N GLY A 209 -1.80 22.85 8.03
CA GLY A 209 -1.58 24.28 8.14
C GLY A 209 -0.13 24.69 7.84
N TRP A 210 0.09 26.00 7.80
CA TRP A 210 1.41 26.62 7.72
C TRP A 210 1.67 27.51 8.94
N ALA A 211 2.76 27.25 9.66
CA ALA A 211 3.20 28.09 10.76
C ALA A 211 4.20 29.13 10.25
N ASP A 212 3.77 30.39 10.07
CA ASP A 212 4.58 31.47 9.49
C ASP A 212 5.90 31.71 10.22
N GLU A 213 5.88 31.75 11.55
CA GLU A 213 7.07 32.01 12.37
C GLU A 213 8.10 30.89 12.25
N ALA A 214 7.65 29.64 12.25
CA ALA A 214 8.51 28.47 12.12
C ALA A 214 8.92 28.20 10.66
N ARG A 215 8.15 28.70 9.69
CA ARG A 215 8.21 28.32 8.27
C ARG A 215 8.11 26.80 8.05
N ARG A 216 7.15 26.17 8.72
CA ARG A 216 6.95 24.72 8.72
C ARG A 216 5.48 24.39 8.51
N PHE A 217 5.21 23.24 7.90
CA PHE A 217 3.88 22.63 7.91
C PHE A 217 3.53 22.10 9.30
N VAL A 218 2.27 22.24 9.69
CA VAL A 218 1.73 21.77 10.97
C VAL A 218 0.43 21.00 10.77
N ASP A 219 0.12 20.10 11.70
CA ASP A 219 -1.19 19.43 11.76
C ASP A 219 -2.28 20.34 12.36
N GLY A 220 -3.51 19.83 12.43
CA GLY A 220 -4.66 20.57 12.98
C GLY A 220 -4.54 20.94 14.47
N GLU A 221 -3.57 20.37 15.19
CA GLU A 221 -3.24 20.71 16.59
C GLU A 221 -2.06 21.69 16.68
N GLY A 222 -1.50 22.12 15.55
CA GLY A 222 -0.32 22.99 15.47
C GLY A 222 1.00 22.26 15.69
N THR A 223 1.03 20.92 15.65
CA THR A 223 2.29 20.16 15.77
C THR A 223 3.00 20.13 14.42
N ILE A 224 4.31 20.39 14.42
CA ILE A 224 5.14 20.37 13.21
C ILE A 224 5.08 18.99 12.53
N ILE A 225 4.91 18.99 11.22
CA ILE A 225 5.01 17.81 10.37
C ILE A 225 6.46 17.71 9.86
N ASP A 226 7.20 16.73 10.38
CA ASP A 226 8.57 16.40 9.96
C ASP A 226 8.60 15.18 9.02
N VAL A 227 7.72 14.20 9.24
CA VAL A 227 7.62 12.98 8.42
C VAL A 227 6.16 12.76 8.07
N LEU A 228 5.87 12.59 6.78
CA LEU A 228 4.51 12.43 6.27
C LEU A 228 4.41 11.16 5.41
N CYS A 229 3.48 10.28 5.76
CA CYS A 229 2.94 9.25 4.89
C CYS A 229 1.60 9.73 4.34
N LYS A 230 1.43 9.74 3.02
CA LYS A 230 0.23 10.26 2.38
C LYS A 230 -0.44 9.21 1.51
N LEU A 231 -1.77 9.21 1.54
CA LEU A 231 -2.62 8.69 0.47
C LEU A 231 -3.24 9.90 -0.24
N TYR A 232 -2.40 10.54 -1.04
CA TYR A 232 -2.71 11.72 -1.85
C TYR A 232 -1.66 11.77 -2.96
N PRO A 233 -2.01 11.80 -4.26
CA PRO A 233 -1.02 11.77 -5.34
C PRO A 233 -0.05 12.96 -5.31
N TRP A 234 1.15 12.82 -5.87
CA TRP A 234 2.13 13.91 -6.04
C TRP A 234 1.64 15.06 -6.93
#